data_AF-A0A0M0W664-F1
#
_entry.id   AF-A0A0M0W664-F1
#
_cell.length_a   1.000
_cell.length_b   1.000
_cell.length_c   1.000
_cell.angle_alpha   90.00
_cell.angle_beta   90.00
_cell.angle_gamma   90.00
#
_symmetry.space_group_name_H-M   'P 1'
#
loop_
_entity.id
_entity.type
_entity.pdbx_description
1 polymer ?
#
loop_
_entity_poly.entity_id
_entity_poly.type
_entity_poly.pdbx_seq_one_letter_code
_entity_poly.pdbx_strand_id
1 'polypeptide(L)'
;MNKLDTKIWYGIFSHKAYSVVAQKIYEDDRLVSWVGFHIIEKYSINHQSYEFIQLARNNKFCVVSMTIDKQIYKINDGLNPSDFKDYALFCFNTEEKLYEICDLMKVDASKFTQGWRCEYPFD
;
A
#
# COMPACT_ATOMS: atom_id res chain seq x y z
N MET A 1 1.42 7.74 20.60
CA MET A 1 0.84 7.13 19.39
C MET A 1 0.27 8.29 18.57
N ASN A 2 0.92 8.68 17.48
CA ASN A 2 0.40 9.76 16.63
C ASN A 2 -0.88 9.26 15.97
N LYS A 3 -1.99 9.96 16.23
CA LYS A 3 -3.30 9.60 15.66
C LYS A 3 -3.30 9.89 14.17
N LEU A 4 -3.91 8.97 13.43
CA LEU A 4 -4.10 9.06 12.00
C LEU A 4 -4.86 10.33 11.58
N ASP A 5 -4.62 10.84 10.36
CA ASP A 5 -5.45 11.92 9.80
C ASP A 5 -6.90 11.43 9.67
N THR A 6 -7.78 12.02 10.49
CA THR A 6 -9.17 11.61 10.60
C THR A 6 -9.89 11.67 9.25
N LYS A 7 -9.52 12.58 8.33
CA LYS A 7 -10.18 12.70 7.02
C LYS A 7 -9.88 11.52 6.10
N ILE A 8 -8.62 11.08 6.05
CA ILE A 8 -8.20 9.94 5.23
C ILE A 8 -8.95 8.67 5.68
N TRP A 9 -8.98 8.45 6.99
CA TRP A 9 -9.55 7.23 7.57
C TRP A 9 -11.06 7.23 7.62
N TYR A 10 -11.70 8.39 7.77
CA TYR A 10 -13.13 8.53 7.54
C TYR A 10 -13.49 8.20 6.08
N GLY A 11 -12.63 8.56 5.12
CA GLY A 11 -12.75 8.14 3.73
C GLY A 11 -12.63 6.62 3.52
N ILE A 12 -11.72 5.96 4.23
CA ILE A 12 -11.46 4.51 4.15
C ILE A 12 -12.58 3.71 4.84
N PHE A 13 -12.78 3.95 6.13
CA PHE A 13 -13.63 3.14 7.01
C PHE A 13 -15.08 3.57 7.04
N SER A 14 -15.39 4.86 6.94
CA SER A 14 -16.77 5.36 7.03
C SER A 14 -17.43 5.54 5.68
N HIS A 15 -16.70 5.98 4.66
CA HIS A 15 -17.25 6.25 3.32
C HIS A 15 -16.86 5.27 2.24
N LYS A 16 -15.93 4.35 2.53
CA LYS A 16 -15.41 3.42 1.54
C LYS A 16 -15.02 4.11 0.22
N ALA A 17 -14.49 5.33 0.27
CA ALA A 17 -14.13 6.13 -0.91
C ALA A 17 -12.84 5.67 -1.61
N TYR A 18 -11.90 5.03 -0.89
CA TYR A 18 -10.58 4.66 -1.44
C TYR A 18 -10.30 3.17 -1.30
N SER A 19 -9.89 2.51 -2.38
CA SER A 19 -9.40 1.11 -2.35
C SER A 19 -8.00 1.02 -1.74
N VAL A 20 -7.21 2.08 -1.88
CA VAL A 20 -5.83 2.18 -1.39
C VAL A 20 -5.54 3.57 -0.83
N VAL A 21 -4.73 3.60 0.22
CA VAL A 21 -3.92 4.77 0.59
C VAL A 21 -2.47 4.35 0.69
N ALA A 22 -1.55 5.26 0.39
CA ALA A 22 -0.15 4.95 0.35
C ALA A 22 0.70 6.08 0.95
N GLN A 23 1.94 5.73 1.25
CA GLN A 23 2.96 6.63 1.74
C GLN A 23 4.28 6.30 1.03
N LYS A 24 4.96 7.33 0.52
CA LYS A 24 6.36 7.21 0.08
C LYS A 24 7.26 7.18 1.32
N ILE A 25 8.06 6.13 1.47
CA ILE A 25 8.90 5.90 2.67
C ILE A 25 10.34 6.35 2.43
N TYR A 26 10.84 6.14 1.22
CA TYR A 26 12.22 6.40 0.86
C TYR A 26 12.34 6.79 -0.60
N GLU A 27 13.28 7.69 -0.90
CA GLU A 27 13.62 8.06 -2.27
C GLU A 27 15.07 8.57 -2.34
N ASP A 28 15.87 8.00 -3.25
CA ASP A 28 17.19 8.51 -3.64
C ASP A 28 17.31 8.55 -5.18
N ASP A 29 18.50 8.80 -5.74
CA ASP A 29 18.69 8.90 -7.19
C ASP A 29 18.37 7.61 -7.96
N ARG A 30 18.40 6.45 -7.31
CA ARG A 30 18.23 5.12 -7.90
C ARG A 30 16.96 4.41 -7.45
N LEU A 31 16.55 4.56 -6.20
CA LEU A 31 15.50 3.78 -5.57
C LEU A 31 14.36 4.65 -5.10
N VAL A 32 13.18 4.05 -5.06
CA VAL A 32 12.01 4.64 -4.42
C VAL A 32 11.21 3.52 -3.75
N SER A 33 10.71 3.80 -2.55
CA SER A 33 9.95 2.84 -1.76
C SER A 33 8.62 3.42 -1.30
N TRP A 34 7.59 2.58 -1.34
CA TRP A 34 6.26 2.91 -0.84
C TRP A 34 5.75 1.83 0.10
N VAL A 35 4.78 2.25 0.90
CA VAL A 35 3.91 1.38 1.65
C VAL A 35 2.48 1.70 1.26
N GLY A 36 1.74 0.70 0.79
CA GLY A 36 0.33 0.80 0.45
C GLY A 36 -0.52 0.01 1.42
N PHE A 37 -1.56 0.64 1.96
CA PHE A 37 -2.63 0.00 2.70
C PHE A 37 -3.85 -0.17 1.79
N HIS A 38 -4.26 -1.41 1.58
CA HIS A 38 -5.35 -1.79 0.69
C HIS A 38 -6.53 -2.35 1.46
N ILE A 39 -7.74 -1.94 1.05
CA ILE A 39 -8.99 -2.53 1.50
C ILE A 39 -9.40 -3.61 0.49
N ILE A 40 -9.12 -4.87 0.81
CA ILE A 40 -9.23 -6.00 -0.12
C ILE A 40 -10.67 -6.20 -0.60
N GLU A 41 -11.65 -6.01 0.29
CA GLU A 41 -13.08 -6.17 -0.05
C GLU A 41 -13.58 -5.21 -1.15
N LYS A 42 -12.80 -4.20 -1.55
CA LYS A 42 -13.14 -3.29 -2.65
C LYS A 42 -12.64 -3.74 -4.02
N TYR A 43 -11.80 -4.76 -4.05
CA TYR A 43 -11.26 -5.27 -5.30
C TYR A 43 -12.18 -6.38 -5.84
N SER A 44 -12.50 -6.31 -7.13
CA SER A 44 -13.12 -7.43 -7.86
C SER A 44 -12.04 -8.44 -8.23
N ILE A 45 -11.67 -9.29 -7.27
CA ILE A 45 -10.54 -10.22 -7.40
C ILE A 45 -10.80 -11.24 -8.50
N ASN A 46 -9.92 -11.27 -9.50
CA ASN A 46 -9.97 -12.19 -10.65
C ASN A 46 -8.55 -12.52 -11.13
N HIS A 47 -8.39 -13.47 -12.06
CA HIS A 47 -7.07 -13.96 -12.52
C HIS A 47 -6.08 -12.88 -13.02
N GLN A 48 -6.53 -11.66 -13.31
CA GLN A 48 -5.70 -10.53 -13.73
C GLN A 48 -5.33 -9.57 -12.58
N SER A 49 -5.87 -9.78 -11.38
CA SER A 49 -5.51 -8.97 -10.21
C SER A 49 -4.04 -9.15 -9.85
N TYR A 50 -3.42 -8.08 -9.35
CA TYR A 50 -2.08 -8.14 -8.80
C TYR A 50 -1.92 -9.29 -7.81
N GLU A 51 -0.75 -9.93 -7.81
CA GLU A 51 -0.47 -11.11 -6.97
C GLU A 51 -0.77 -10.84 -5.49
N PHE A 52 -0.42 -9.66 -4.99
CA PHE A 52 -0.67 -9.29 -3.59
C PHE A 52 -2.16 -9.26 -3.22
N ILE A 53 -3.02 -8.83 -4.16
CA ILE A 53 -4.48 -8.86 -3.99
C ILE A 53 -4.98 -10.30 -3.97
N GLN A 54 -4.43 -11.17 -4.82
CA GLN A 54 -4.75 -12.60 -4.83
C GLN A 54 -4.38 -13.28 -3.51
N LEU A 55 -3.17 -13.02 -3.02
CA LEU A 55 -2.67 -13.56 -1.76
C LEU A 55 -3.50 -13.07 -0.56
N ALA A 56 -4.02 -11.84 -0.63
CA ALA A 56 -4.81 -11.25 0.44
C ALA A 56 -6.32 -11.56 0.36
N ARG A 57 -6.80 -12.37 -0.61
CA ARG A 57 -8.23 -12.57 -0.90
C ARG A 57 -9.13 -13.01 0.27
N ASN A 58 -8.54 -13.62 1.31
CA ASN A 58 -9.25 -14.10 2.49
C ASN A 58 -9.15 -13.14 3.68
N ASN A 59 -8.61 -11.94 3.47
CA ASN A 59 -8.41 -10.91 4.48
C ASN A 59 -9.18 -9.63 4.11
N LYS A 60 -9.48 -8.80 5.11
CA LYS A 60 -10.12 -7.50 4.88
C LYS A 60 -9.14 -6.47 4.35
N PHE A 61 -7.90 -6.56 4.80
CA PHE A 61 -6.87 -5.57 4.51
C PHE A 61 -5.54 -6.25 4.18
N CYS A 62 -4.72 -5.55 3.42
CA CYS A 62 -3.30 -5.82 3.38
C CYS A 62 -2.46 -4.55 3.40
N VAL A 63 -1.26 -4.67 3.93
CA VAL A 63 -0.19 -3.70 3.75
C VAL A 63 0.85 -4.33 2.85
N VAL A 64 1.22 -3.63 1.79
CA VAL A 64 2.31 -4.00 0.90
C VAL A 64 3.41 -2.95 1.00
N SER A 65 4.64 -3.40 1.23
CA SER A 65 5.84 -2.57 1.17
C SER A 65 6.61 -2.95 -0.06
N MET A 66 7.10 -1.97 -0.80
CA MET A 66 7.88 -2.24 -2.00
C MET A 66 8.99 -1.22 -2.22
N THR A 67 10.11 -1.66 -2.76
CA THR A 67 11.22 -0.83 -3.25
C THR A 67 11.49 -1.16 -4.71
N ILE A 68 11.54 -0.17 -5.59
CA ILE A 68 11.83 -0.35 -7.02
C ILE A 68 13.02 0.51 -7.46
N ASP A 69 13.71 0.05 -8.51
CA ASP A 69 14.67 0.89 -9.22
C ASP A 69 13.92 1.93 -10.08
N LYS A 70 14.24 3.21 -9.90
CA LYS A 70 13.61 4.33 -10.61
C LYS A 70 13.71 4.20 -12.12
N GLN A 71 14.76 3.55 -12.64
CA GLN A 71 14.88 3.31 -14.08
C GLN A 71 13.76 2.39 -14.56
N ILE A 72 13.44 1.33 -13.81
CA ILE A 72 12.34 0.41 -14.13
C ILE A 72 10.99 1.15 -14.02
N TYR A 73 10.79 1.89 -12.93
CA TYR A 73 9.55 2.63 -12.70
C TYR A 73 9.24 3.66 -13.81
N LYS A 74 10.26 4.29 -14.40
CA LYS A 74 10.08 5.30 -15.45
C LYS A 74 9.77 4.75 -16.84
N ILE A 75 10.15 3.51 -17.13
CA ILE A 75 10.13 2.95 -18.48
C ILE A 75 9.10 1.83 -18.65
N ASN A 76 8.53 1.33 -17.56
CA ASN A 76 7.64 0.19 -17.59
C ASN A 76 6.18 0.65 -17.50
N ASP A 77 5.38 0.31 -18.52
CA ASP A 77 3.94 0.60 -18.56
C ASP A 77 3.11 -0.31 -17.62
N GLY A 78 3.79 -1.17 -16.85
CA GLY A 78 3.21 -1.99 -15.80
C GLY A 78 4.27 -2.46 -14.82
N LEU A 79 3.86 -2.87 -13.63
CA LEU A 79 4.78 -3.33 -12.59
C LEU A 79 4.50 -4.78 -12.22
N ASN A 80 5.52 -5.61 -12.34
CA ASN A 80 5.49 -7.00 -11.93
C ASN A 80 6.09 -7.17 -10.54
N PRO A 81 5.66 -8.19 -9.77
CA PRO A 81 6.28 -8.53 -8.47
C PRO A 81 7.81 -8.68 -8.53
N SER A 82 8.34 -9.17 -9.66
CA SER A 82 9.79 -9.32 -9.90
C SER A 82 10.56 -8.00 -10.06
N ASP A 83 9.87 -6.89 -10.29
CA ASP A 83 10.49 -5.58 -10.47
C ASP A 83 10.90 -4.95 -9.12
N PHE A 84 10.36 -5.48 -8.01
CA PHE A 84 10.63 -4.98 -6.67
C PHE A 84 11.83 -5.68 -6.03
N LYS A 85 12.75 -4.88 -5.48
CA LYS A 85 13.94 -5.36 -4.77
C LYS A 85 13.62 -5.85 -3.36
N ASP A 86 12.79 -5.08 -2.67
CA ASP A 86 12.25 -5.44 -1.37
C ASP A 86 10.74 -5.47 -1.50
N TYR A 87 10.14 -6.61 -1.21
CA TYR A 87 8.69 -6.78 -1.24
C TYR A 87 8.24 -7.46 0.04
N ALA A 88 7.31 -6.83 0.77
CA ALA A 88 6.71 -7.41 1.96
C ALA A 88 5.19 -7.26 1.89
N LEU A 89 4.49 -8.31 2.30
CA LEU A 89 3.03 -8.35 2.35
C LEU A 89 2.57 -8.78 3.74
N PHE A 90 1.68 -7.98 4.34
CA PHE A 90 1.03 -8.28 5.60
C PHE A 90 -0.48 -8.28 5.41
N CYS A 91 -1.13 -9.43 5.60
CA CYS A 91 -2.58 -9.58 5.49
C CYS A 91 -3.21 -9.63 6.88
N PHE A 92 -4.32 -8.91 7.10
CA PHE A 92 -4.95 -8.79 8.41
C PHE A 92 -6.42 -8.38 8.32
N ASN A 93 -7.12 -8.43 9.46
CA ASN A 93 -8.58 -8.28 9.53
C ASN A 93 -9.06 -7.18 10.50
N THR A 94 -8.16 -6.54 11.25
CA THR A 94 -8.50 -5.55 12.28
C THR A 94 -7.68 -4.28 12.12
N GLU A 95 -8.21 -3.14 12.58
CA GLU A 95 -7.50 -1.86 12.51
C GLU A 95 -6.28 -1.84 13.45
N GLU A 96 -6.38 -2.47 14.62
CA GLU A 96 -5.27 -2.54 15.59
C GLU A 96 -4.01 -3.14 14.95
N LYS A 97 -4.21 -4.15 14.08
CA LYS A 97 -3.11 -4.83 13.40
C LYS A 97 -2.36 -3.94 12.42
N LEU A 98 -3.04 -2.96 11.83
CA LEU A 98 -2.39 -1.97 10.97
C LEU A 98 -1.35 -1.18 11.77
N TYR A 99 -1.70 -0.69 12.96
CA TYR A 99 -0.78 0.10 13.77
C TYR A 99 0.43 -0.73 14.24
N GLU A 100 0.22 -2.00 14.58
CA GLU A 100 1.31 -2.94 14.89
C GLU A 100 2.26 -3.11 13.70
N ILE A 101 1.71 -3.28 12.49
CA ILE A 101 2.50 -3.40 11.26
C ILE A 101 3.27 -2.10 10.97
N CYS A 102 2.62 -0.94 11.11
CA CYS A 102 3.27 0.35 10.94
C CYS A 102 4.44 0.55 11.94
N ASP A 103 4.28 0.18 13.21
CA ASP A 103 5.37 0.27 14.18
C ASP A 103 6.52 -0.72 13.88
N LEU A 104 6.18 -1.95 13.46
CA LEU A 104 7.17 -2.94 13.02
C LEU A 104 8.01 -2.41 11.85
N MET A 105 7.36 -1.77 10.88
CA MET A 105 8.00 -1.22 9.68
C MET A 105 8.62 0.17 9.89
N LYS A 106 8.43 0.78 11.07
CA LYS A 106 8.81 2.17 11.36
C LYS A 106 8.20 3.19 10.38
N VAL A 107 6.93 2.93 10.02
CA VAL A 107 6.11 3.76 9.14
C VAL A 107 5.20 4.64 9.97
N ASP A 108 5.19 5.93 9.66
CA ASP A 108 4.30 6.89 10.31
C ASP A 108 2.91 6.85 9.68
N ALA A 109 1.98 6.15 10.33
CA ALA A 109 0.64 5.97 9.82
C ALA A 109 -0.16 7.29 9.62
N SER A 110 0.30 8.41 10.19
CA SER A 110 -0.30 9.73 9.94
C SER A 110 0.01 10.31 8.56
N LYS A 111 1.02 9.77 7.86
CA LYS A 111 1.48 10.26 6.55
C LYS A 111 0.85 9.55 5.36
N PHE A 112 -0.03 8.59 5.58
CA PHE A 112 -0.80 7.98 4.50
C PHE A 112 -1.65 9.03 3.79
N THR A 113 -1.62 8.99 2.46
CA THR A 113 -2.42 9.83 1.58
C THR A 113 -3.07 8.97 0.50
N GLN A 114 -3.96 9.55 -0.31
CA GLN A 114 -4.53 8.84 -1.46
C GLN A 114 -3.43 8.41 -2.43
N GLY A 115 -3.54 7.22 -3.05
CA GLY A 115 -2.50 6.65 -3.92
C GLY A 115 -1.97 7.64 -4.97
N TRP A 116 -2.89 8.29 -5.70
CA TRP A 116 -2.55 9.30 -6.71
C TRP A 116 -1.80 10.53 -6.17
N ARG A 117 -1.85 10.83 -4.87
CA ARG A 117 -1.12 11.96 -4.25
C ARG A 117 0.33 11.63 -3.87
N CYS A 118 0.74 10.37 -3.93
CA CYS A 118 2.10 9.96 -3.59
C CYS A 118 2.78 9.18 -4.72
N GLU A 119 2.29 9.31 -5.95
CA GLU A 119 2.82 8.62 -7.14
C GLU A 119 2.87 7.10 -6.91
N TYR A 120 1.79 6.55 -6.32
CA TYR A 120 1.77 5.15 -5.96
C TYR A 120 1.80 4.27 -7.22
N PRO A 121 2.65 3.23 -7.26
CA PRO A 121 2.83 2.38 -8.45
C PRO A 121 1.62 1.55 -8.91
N PHE A 122 0.59 1.41 -8.07
CA PHE A 122 -0.59 0.60 -8.37
C PHE A 122 -1.86 1.45 -8.24
N ASP A 123 -2.05 2.38 -9.17
CA ASP A 123 -3.35 3.01 -9.41
C ASP A 123 -4.30 2.07 -10.18
#